data_AF-A0A4V1UDA6-F1
#
_entry.id   AF-A0A4V1UDA6-F1
#
_cell.length_a   1.000
_cell.length_b   1.000
_cell.length_c   1.000
_cell.angle_alpha   90.00
_cell.angle_beta   90.00
_cell.angle_gamma   90.00
#
_symmetry.space_group_name_H-M   'P 1'
#
loop_
_entity.id
_entity.type
_entity.pdbx_description
1 polymer ?
#
loop_
_entity_poly.entity_id
_entity_poly.type
_entity_poly.pdbx_seq_one_letter_code
_entity_poly.pdbx_strand_id
1 'polypeptide(L)'
;MNRINPDIDIIADLLKAVLQARPDDAFCSSLLHQYQERGGLSKKQLEGLLGKASKFTDAPPGKLATLEAIILKKHTNHRSVVTTPTPQEQEADDSPQKIEAILQKYPGHKRVLFFKMKADKREPLSVVEKTELDKFAKLLLKP
;
A
#
# COMPACT_ATOMS: atom_id res chain seq x y z
N MET A 1 18.40 -23.62 1.63
CA MET A 1 18.83 -22.45 2.44
C MET A 1 20.31 -22.22 2.13
N ASN A 2 20.62 -21.29 1.24
CA ASN A 2 22.01 -20.99 0.88
C ASN A 2 22.67 -20.27 2.05
N ARG A 3 23.58 -20.98 2.74
CA ARG A 3 24.55 -20.36 3.66
C ARG A 3 25.38 -19.40 2.81
N ILE A 4 25.22 -18.10 3.04
CA ILE A 4 26.18 -17.08 2.62
C ILE A 4 27.52 -17.51 3.23
N ASN A 5 28.59 -17.54 2.44
CA ASN A 5 29.90 -18.06 2.83
C ASN A 5 30.23 -17.74 4.31
N PRO A 6 30.46 -18.75 5.15
CA PRO A 6 30.53 -18.60 6.61
C PRO A 6 31.76 -17.83 7.13
N ASP A 7 32.62 -17.32 6.25
CA ASP A 7 33.95 -16.83 6.66
C ASP A 7 34.00 -15.33 6.96
N ILE A 8 33.05 -14.50 6.49
CA ILE A 8 33.08 -13.05 6.76
C ILE A 8 31.65 -12.50 6.92
N ASP A 9 31.21 -12.36 8.17
CA ASP A 9 30.01 -11.60 8.50
C ASP A 9 30.33 -10.11 8.60
N ILE A 10 30.23 -9.43 7.46
CA ILE A 10 30.54 -8.00 7.33
C ILE A 10 29.67 -7.14 8.26
N ILE A 11 28.41 -7.51 8.48
CA ILE A 11 27.47 -6.73 9.29
C ILE A 11 27.84 -6.84 10.77
N ALA A 12 28.08 -8.06 11.26
CA ALA A 12 28.53 -8.28 12.63
C ALA A 12 29.88 -7.63 12.92
N ASP A 13 30.82 -7.72 11.97
CA ASP A 13 32.14 -7.10 12.08
C ASP A 13 32.04 -5.57 12.20
N LEU A 14 31.23 -4.93 11.36
CA LEU A 14 31.01 -3.49 11.41
C LEU A 14 30.35 -3.05 12.72
N LEU A 15 29.36 -3.80 13.21
CA LEU A 15 28.71 -3.52 14.49
C LEU A 15 29.71 -3.60 15.66
N LYS A 16 30.55 -4.64 15.68
CA LYS A 16 31.60 -4.80 16.71
C LYS A 16 32.66 -3.71 16.61
N ALA A 17 33.12 -3.37 15.41
CA ALA A 17 34.12 -2.32 15.19
C ALA A 17 33.60 -0.95 15.65
N VAL A 18 32.35 -0.62 15.35
CA VAL A 18 31.73 0.63 15.81
C VAL A 18 31.59 0.65 17.34
N LEU A 19 31.22 -0.47 17.97
CA LEU A 19 31.11 -0.57 19.43
C LEU A 19 32.46 -0.58 20.15
N GLN A 20 33.52 -1.10 19.52
CA GLN A 20 34.88 -0.98 20.05
C GLN A 20 35.34 0.48 20.08
N ALA A 21 35.02 1.24 19.03
CA ALA A 21 35.33 2.66 18.95
C ALA A 21 34.43 3.53 19.84
N ARG A 22 33.16 3.13 20.01
CA ARG A 22 32.12 3.86 20.75
C ARG A 22 31.25 2.89 21.55
N PRO A 23 31.71 2.46 22.73
CA PRO A 23 30.97 1.50 23.55
C PRO A 23 29.62 2.05 24.06
N ASP A 24 29.51 3.38 24.21
CA ASP A 24 28.29 4.05 24.67
C ASP A 24 27.20 4.20 23.58
N ASP A 25 27.42 3.72 22.35
CA ASP A 25 26.41 3.79 21.30
C ASP A 25 25.31 2.73 21.51
N ALA A 26 24.30 3.12 22.30
CA ALA A 26 23.14 2.27 22.61
C ALA A 26 22.39 1.77 21.35
N PHE A 27 22.43 2.52 20.26
CA PHE A 27 21.81 2.12 18.99
C PHE A 27 22.57 0.94 18.37
N CYS A 28 23.90 1.02 18.26
CA CYS A 28 24.71 -0.06 17.70
C CYS A 28 24.68 -1.32 18.59
N SER A 29 24.63 -1.15 19.91
CA SER A 29 24.50 -2.25 20.88
C SER A 29 23.18 -2.99 20.68
N SER A 30 22.06 -2.25 20.59
CA SER A 30 20.75 -2.83 20.31
C SER A 30 20.70 -3.53 18.94
N LEU A 31 21.32 -2.96 17.90
CA LEU A 31 21.40 -3.60 16.59
C LEU A 31 22.20 -4.89 16.60
N LEU A 32 23.32 -4.94 17.32
CA LEU A 32 24.14 -6.15 17.45
C LEU A 32 23.35 -7.27 18.12
N HIS A 33 22.69 -6.97 19.25
CA HIS A 33 21.86 -7.95 19.92
C HIS A 33 20.73 -8.46 19.01
N GLN A 34 19.99 -7.54 18.38
CA GLN A 34 18.93 -7.92 17.44
C GLN A 34 19.44 -8.76 16.27
N TYR A 35 20.60 -8.45 15.73
CA TYR A 35 21.21 -9.19 14.63
C TYR A 35 21.63 -10.59 15.06
N GLN A 36 22.15 -10.76 16.28
CA GLN A 36 22.48 -12.07 16.86
C GLN A 36 21.24 -12.93 17.08
N GLU A 37 20.15 -12.34 17.59
CA GLU A 37 18.90 -13.06 17.87
C GLU A 37 18.17 -13.50 16.59
N ARG A 38 18.08 -12.64 15.57
CA ARG A 38 17.24 -12.88 14.38
C ARG A 38 17.99 -13.09 13.07
N GLY A 39 19.32 -12.95 13.07
CA GLY A 39 20.19 -13.15 11.90
C GLY A 39 20.06 -12.10 10.78
N GLY A 40 19.30 -11.01 10.99
CA GLY A 40 19.06 -10.03 9.93
C GLY A 40 18.63 -8.66 10.43
N LEU A 41 18.92 -7.62 9.63
CA LEU A 41 18.49 -6.24 9.89
C LEU A 41 17.60 -5.71 8.75
N SER A 42 16.70 -4.79 9.11
CA SER A 42 15.91 -4.04 8.12
C SER A 42 16.81 -3.08 7.31
N LYS A 43 16.35 -2.67 6.14
CA LYS A 43 17.09 -1.73 5.27
C LYS A 43 17.46 -0.43 6.02
N LYS A 44 16.49 0.16 6.73
CA LYS A 44 16.70 1.39 7.52
C LYS A 44 17.75 1.22 8.63
N GLN A 45 17.80 0.04 9.25
CA GLN A 45 18.80 -0.25 10.28
C GLN A 45 20.20 -0.37 9.68
N LEU A 46 20.34 -0.97 8.50
CA LEU A 46 21.61 -1.03 7.77
C LEU A 46 22.06 0.35 7.29
N GLU A 47 21.14 1.21 6.82
CA GLU A 47 21.42 2.61 6.49
C GLU A 47 21.90 3.40 7.72
N GLY A 48 21.25 3.18 8.87
CA GLY A 48 21.69 3.75 10.15
C GLY A 48 23.08 3.27 10.58
N LEU A 49 23.38 1.98 10.40
CA LEU A 49 24.71 1.42 10.64
C LEU A 49 25.77 2.04 9.71
N LEU A 50 25.47 2.15 8.42
CA LEU A 50 26.36 2.80 7.43
C LEU A 50 26.66 4.23 7.85
N GLY A 51 25.64 5.03 8.19
CA GLY A 51 25.84 6.42 8.62
C GLY A 51 26.66 6.58 9.90
N LYS A 52 26.68 5.56 10.77
CA LYS A 52 27.54 5.52 11.97
C LYS A 52 28.96 5.07 11.63
N ALA A 53 29.09 4.03 10.81
CA ALA A 53 30.37 3.47 10.39
C ALA A 53 31.16 4.43 9.48
N SER A 54 30.51 5.18 8.59
CA SER A 54 31.18 6.16 7.73
C SER A 54 31.73 7.37 8.48
N LYS A 55 31.26 7.62 9.72
CA LYS A 55 31.80 8.66 10.61
C LYS A 55 33.00 8.17 11.43
N PHE A 56 33.36 6.90 11.28
CA PHE A 56 34.50 6.30 11.94
C PHE A 56 35.68 6.25 10.95
N THR A 57 36.81 6.85 11.33
CA THR A 57 37.98 7.05 10.45
C THR A 57 38.68 5.76 10.06
N ASP A 58 38.55 4.69 10.86
CA ASP A 58 39.25 3.41 10.67
C ASP A 58 38.36 2.33 10.04
N ALA A 59 37.22 2.72 9.47
CA ALA A 59 36.31 1.77 8.82
C ALA A 59 36.93 1.28 7.49
N PRO A 60 37.12 -0.04 7.30
CA PRO A 60 37.69 -0.56 6.06
C PRO A 60 36.75 -0.28 4.87
N PRO A 61 37.20 0.46 3.84
CA PRO A 61 36.34 0.99 2.79
C PRO A 61 35.64 -0.11 1.98
N GLY A 62 36.28 -1.27 1.80
CA GLY A 62 35.67 -2.42 1.14
C GLY A 62 34.46 -2.99 1.89
N LYS A 63 34.47 -2.96 3.24
CA LYS A 63 33.33 -3.42 4.05
C LYS A 63 32.17 -2.43 3.98
N LEU A 64 32.46 -1.13 3.95
CA LEU A 64 31.44 -0.09 3.76
C LEU A 64 30.76 -0.21 2.39
N ALA A 65 31.55 -0.36 1.31
CA ALA A 65 31.01 -0.56 -0.03
C ALA A 65 30.14 -1.83 -0.12
N THR A 66 30.53 -2.89 0.59
CA THR A 66 29.71 -4.12 0.62
C THR A 66 28.41 -3.91 1.40
N LEU A 67 28.44 -3.17 2.51
CA LEU A 67 27.23 -2.80 3.24
C LEU A 67 26.28 -1.97 2.36
N GLU A 68 26.81 -1.01 1.59
CA GLU A 68 26.04 -0.23 0.61
C GLU A 68 25.38 -1.11 -0.46
N ALA A 69 26.13 -2.08 -1.01
CA ALA A 69 25.59 -3.03 -1.98
C ALA A 69 24.45 -3.88 -1.39
N ILE A 70 24.59 -4.32 -0.13
CA ILE A 70 23.53 -5.06 0.59
C ILE A 70 22.28 -4.19 0.79
N ILE A 71 22.45 -2.91 1.15
CA ILE A 71 21.35 -1.95 1.30
C ILE A 71 20.62 -1.74 -0.03
N LEU A 72 21.38 -1.55 -1.11
CA LEU A 72 20.81 -1.33 -2.45
C LEU A 72 20.00 -2.54 -2.94
N LYS A 73 20.46 -3.75 -2.63
CA LYS A 73 19.76 -5.00 -2.98
C LYS A 73 18.47 -5.23 -2.18
N LYS A 74 18.29 -4.58 -1.02
CA LYS A 74 17.06 -4.72 -0.22
C LYS A 74 15.90 -3.93 -0.83
N HIS A 75 14.81 -4.63 -1.12
CA HIS A 75 13.56 -4.06 -1.59
C HIS A 75 12.93 -3.14 -0.54
N THR A 76 12.44 -1.98 -0.96
CA THR A 76 11.69 -1.05 -0.12
C THR A 76 10.20 -1.31 -0.30
N ASN A 77 9.58 -1.93 0.71
CA ASN A 77 8.13 -2.01 0.75
C ASN A 77 7.59 -0.62 1.11
N HIS A 78 7.12 0.12 0.11
CA HIS A 78 6.38 1.34 0.35
C HIS A 78 5.02 0.96 0.92
N ARG A 79 4.67 1.52 2.09
CA ARG A 79 3.30 1.44 2.60
C ARG A 79 2.44 2.23 1.62
N SER A 80 1.60 1.55 0.85
CA SER A 80 0.66 2.19 -0.07
C SER A 80 -0.10 3.26 0.71
N VAL A 81 0.03 4.52 0.27
CA VAL A 81 -0.79 5.59 0.81
C VAL A 81 -2.21 5.18 0.49
N VAL A 82 -3.04 5.01 1.52
CA VAL A 82 -4.46 4.73 1.32
C VAL A 82 -5.00 5.94 0.57
N THR A 83 -5.25 5.78 -0.72
CA THR A 83 -5.93 6.78 -1.52
C THR A 83 -7.31 6.92 -0.90
N THR A 84 -7.50 7.93 -0.05
CA THR A 84 -8.83 8.32 0.40
C THR A 84 -9.62 8.59 -0.88
N PRO A 85 -10.72 7.86 -1.14
CA PRO A 85 -11.51 8.10 -2.33
C PRO A 85 -11.97 9.55 -2.27
N THR A 86 -11.58 10.33 -3.29
CA THR A 86 -12.12 11.66 -3.53
C THR A 86 -13.64 11.57 -3.39
N PRO A 87 -14.31 12.44 -2.60
CA PRO A 87 -15.76 12.50 -2.60
C PRO A 87 -16.20 12.74 -4.05
N GLN A 88 -16.71 11.71 -4.72
CA GLN A 88 -17.38 11.89 -5.99
C GLN A 88 -18.59 12.75 -5.66
N GLU A 89 -18.57 13.97 -6.18
CA GLU A 89 -19.71 14.88 -6.16
C GLU A 89 -20.94 14.05 -6.56
N GLN A 90 -21.87 13.90 -5.62
CA GLN A 90 -23.12 13.19 -5.86
C GLN A 90 -23.88 14.01 -6.90
N GLU A 91 -23.70 13.69 -8.18
CA GLU A 91 -24.64 14.09 -9.21
C GLU A 91 -26.02 13.68 -8.71
N ALA A 92 -26.97 14.63 -8.71
CA ALA A 92 -28.33 14.39 -8.25
C ALA A 92 -28.89 13.14 -8.94
N ASP A 93 -29.11 12.07 -8.18
CA ASP A 93 -29.55 10.81 -8.76
C ASP A 93 -31.05 10.91 -9.07
N ASP A 94 -31.39 11.23 -10.33
CA ASP A 94 -32.77 11.31 -10.82
C ASP A 94 -33.38 9.93 -11.12
N SER A 95 -32.64 8.83 -10.87
CA SER A 95 -33.11 7.46 -11.06
C SER A 95 -34.46 7.14 -10.39
N PRO A 96 -34.73 7.49 -9.10
CA PRO A 96 -36.01 7.16 -8.47
C PRO A 96 -37.20 7.86 -9.13
N GLN A 97 -37.02 9.10 -9.60
CA GLN A 97 -38.09 9.84 -10.29
C GLN A 97 -38.45 9.20 -11.64
N LYS A 98 -37.44 8.77 -12.40
CA LYS A 98 -37.63 8.08 -13.69
C LYS A 98 -38.30 6.71 -13.52
N ILE A 99 -37.93 5.96 -12.48
CA ILE A 99 -38.54 4.65 -12.18
C ILE A 99 -40.04 4.81 -11.91
N GLU A 100 -40.43 5.74 -11.05
CA GLU A 100 -41.83 5.93 -10.68
C GLU A 100 -42.66 6.43 -11.86
N ALA A 101 -42.14 7.39 -12.64
CA ALA A 101 -42.81 7.91 -13.82
C ALA A 101 -43.09 6.82 -14.88
N ILE A 102 -42.13 5.90 -15.11
CA ILE A 102 -42.32 4.80 -16.07
C ILE A 102 -43.33 3.79 -15.53
N LEU A 103 -43.26 3.42 -14.26
CA LEU A 103 -44.19 2.44 -13.67
C LEU A 103 -45.62 2.97 -13.57
N GLN A 104 -45.81 4.28 -13.46
CA GLN A 104 -47.14 4.90 -13.51
C GLN A 104 -47.82 4.70 -14.87
N LYS A 105 -47.07 4.76 -15.98
CA LYS A 105 -47.60 4.45 -17.33
C LYS A 105 -47.62 2.95 -17.64
N TYR A 106 -46.62 2.21 -17.16
CA TYR A 106 -46.39 0.80 -17.49
C TYR A 106 -46.07 -0.01 -16.23
N PRO A 107 -47.09 -0.37 -15.42
CA PRO A 107 -46.87 -1.06 -14.15
C PRO A 107 -46.23 -2.45 -14.29
N GLY A 108 -46.35 -3.08 -15.47
CA GLY A 108 -45.78 -4.39 -15.76
C GLY A 108 -44.36 -4.38 -16.35
N HIS A 109 -43.66 -3.25 -16.37
CA HIS A 109 -42.34 -3.16 -17.01
C HIS A 109 -41.25 -3.90 -16.20
N LYS A 110 -41.02 -5.18 -16.54
CA LYS A 110 -40.13 -6.11 -15.83
C LYS A 110 -38.76 -5.52 -15.46
N ARG A 111 -38.11 -4.79 -16.37
CA ARG A 111 -36.78 -4.23 -16.15
C ARG A 111 -36.78 -3.04 -15.18
N VAL A 112 -37.85 -2.25 -15.16
CA VAL A 112 -37.96 -1.08 -14.27
C VAL A 112 -38.44 -1.51 -12.88
N LEU A 113 -39.27 -2.55 -12.79
CA LEU A 113 -39.57 -3.24 -11.53
C LEU A 113 -38.31 -3.81 -10.87
N PHE A 114 -37.39 -4.37 -11.66
CA PHE A 114 -36.09 -4.80 -11.17
C PHE A 114 -35.27 -3.63 -10.61
N PHE A 115 -35.25 -2.48 -11.28
CA PHE A 115 -34.58 -1.28 -10.78
C PHE A 115 -35.23 -0.74 -9.50
N LYS A 116 -36.57 -0.77 -9.40
CA LYS A 116 -37.31 -0.42 -8.17
C LYS A 116 -36.92 -1.33 -7.01
N MET A 117 -36.88 -2.66 -7.23
CA MET A 117 -36.43 -3.62 -6.22
C MET A 117 -35.00 -3.35 -5.73
N LYS A 118 -34.07 -2.99 -6.62
CA LYS A 118 -32.70 -2.63 -6.22
C LYS A 118 -32.66 -1.33 -5.41
N ALA A 119 -33.41 -0.32 -5.84
CA ALA A 119 -33.53 0.95 -5.13
C ALA A 119 -34.12 0.75 -3.72
N ASP A 120 -35.17 -0.08 -3.59
CA ASP A 120 -35.80 -0.43 -2.30
C ASP A 120 -34.81 -1.14 -1.35
N LYS A 121 -33.90 -1.95 -1.91
CA LYS A 121 -32.82 -2.63 -1.17
C LYS A 121 -31.61 -1.75 -0.89
N ARG A 122 -31.64 -0.46 -1.28
CA ARG A 122 -30.50 0.48 -1.20
C ARG A 122 -29.26 0.00 -1.97
N GLU A 123 -29.47 -0.78 -3.01
CA GLU A 123 -28.40 -1.18 -3.93
C GLU A 123 -28.25 -0.12 -5.03
N PRO A 124 -27.05 0.44 -5.25
CA PRO A 124 -26.84 1.43 -6.30
C PRO A 124 -27.00 0.79 -7.68
N LEU A 125 -27.62 1.52 -8.60
CA LEU A 125 -27.64 1.14 -10.00
C LEU A 125 -26.26 1.36 -10.61
N SER A 126 -25.76 0.36 -11.32
CA SER A 126 -24.54 0.46 -12.11
C SER A 126 -24.71 1.48 -13.25
N VAL A 127 -23.59 1.99 -13.76
CA VAL A 127 -23.58 2.94 -14.88
C VAL A 127 -24.38 2.41 -16.09
N VAL A 128 -24.27 1.10 -16.38
CA VAL A 128 -25.02 0.46 -17.47
C VAL A 128 -26.53 0.51 -17.19
N GLU A 129 -26.95 0.17 -15.98
CA GLU A 129 -28.36 0.20 -15.58
C GLU A 129 -28.95 1.62 -15.61
N LYS A 130 -28.18 2.64 -15.22
CA LYS A 130 -28.58 4.05 -15.33
C LYS A 130 -28.80 4.45 -16.79
N THR A 131 -27.90 4.06 -17.71
CA THR A 131 -28.10 4.33 -19.14
C THR A 131 -29.29 3.59 -19.76
N GLU A 132 -29.62 2.39 -19.27
CA GLU A 132 -30.83 1.68 -19.68
C GLU A 132 -32.10 2.41 -19.20
N LEU A 133 -32.11 2.83 -17.94
CA LEU A 133 -33.22 3.60 -17.36
C LEU A 133 -33.47 4.91 -18.13
N ASP A 134 -32.41 5.62 -18.53
CA ASP A 134 -32.52 6.82 -19.37
C ASP A 134 -33.11 6.53 -20.76
N LYS A 135 -32.75 5.41 -21.37
CA LYS A 135 -33.33 4.99 -22.66
C LYS A 135 -34.82 4.70 -22.50
N PHE A 136 -35.22 3.98 -21.45
CA PHE A 136 -36.63 3.71 -21.18
C PHE A 136 -37.43 4.98 -20.90
N ALA A 137 -36.87 5.90 -20.12
CA ALA A 137 -37.49 7.20 -19.88
C ALA A 137 -37.71 7.96 -21.19
N LYS A 138 -36.69 8.03 -22.05
CA LYS A 138 -36.81 8.70 -23.36
C LYS A 138 -37.78 8.03 -24.33
N LEU A 139 -37.98 6.72 -24.24
CA LEU A 139 -38.86 5.96 -25.14
C LEU A 139 -40.31 5.97 -24.66
N LEU A 140 -40.55 5.86 -23.35
CA LEU A 140 -41.86 5.62 -22.74
C LEU A 140 -42.50 6.88 -22.15
N LEU A 141 -41.70 7.91 -21.83
CA LEU A 141 -42.18 9.18 -21.27
C LEU A 141 -42.24 10.31 -22.29
N LYS A 142 -41.81 10.10 -23.55
CA LYS A 142 -42.09 11.06 -24.62
C LYS A 142 -43.61 11.22 -24.81
N PRO A 143 -44.08 12.45 -25.12
CA PRO A 143 -45.49 12.71 -25.43
C PRO A 143 -45.93 11.99 -26.71
#